data_AF-A0AAT9IUC1-F1
#
_entry.id   AF-A0AAT9IUC1-F1
#
_cell.length_a   1.000
_cell.length_b   1.000
_cell.length_c   1.000
_cell.angle_alpha   90.00
_cell.angle_beta   90.00
_cell.angle_gamma   90.00
#
_symmetry.space_group_name_H-M   'P 1'
#
loop_
_entity.id
_entity.type
_entity.pdbx_description
1 polymer ?
#
loop_
_entity_poly.entity_id
_entity_poly.type
_entity_poly.pdbx_seq_one_letter_code
_entity_poly.pdbx_strand_id
1 'polypeptide(L)'
;MQRLLFIAMMGFSQFIPMSAHAAIVQTFPITEATDRGIDGCGYAFTLPADYRDAKMFVFVNDGDKGIVKIDGQILDLVSADNQGKGSYESRDRSILVEPQVQIGQKQGMELWDVTGKLVFTINGRQQSLKVKGSMGC
;
A
#
# COMPACT_ATOMS: atom_id res chain seq x y z
N MET A 1 -23.64 -57.65 38.29
CA MET A 1 -23.74 -57.00 36.96
C MET A 1 -23.33 -55.54 37.10
N GLN A 2 -22.12 -55.19 36.68
CA GLN A 2 -21.51 -53.87 36.87
C GLN A 2 -21.73 -53.04 35.60
N ARG A 3 -22.50 -51.96 35.70
CA ARG A 3 -22.79 -51.03 34.59
C ARG A 3 -21.61 -50.07 34.42
N LEU A 4 -20.93 -50.15 33.28
CA LEU A 4 -19.94 -49.16 32.85
C LEU A 4 -20.66 -47.88 32.41
N LEU A 5 -20.30 -46.76 33.05
CA LEU A 5 -20.64 -45.41 32.60
C LEU A 5 -19.65 -45.00 31.50
N PHE A 6 -20.13 -44.72 30.30
CA PHE A 6 -19.37 -44.02 29.26
C PHE A 6 -19.57 -42.52 29.45
N ILE A 7 -18.52 -41.82 29.90
CA ILE A 7 -18.47 -40.35 29.90
C ILE A 7 -18.08 -39.92 28.49
N ALA A 8 -19.02 -39.34 27.76
CA ALA A 8 -18.76 -38.68 26.48
C ALA A 8 -18.06 -37.33 26.75
N MET A 9 -16.76 -37.25 26.47
CA MET A 9 -16.06 -35.96 26.40
C MET A 9 -16.45 -35.28 25.09
N MET A 10 -17.32 -34.27 25.17
CA MET A 10 -17.48 -33.28 24.09
C MET A 10 -16.20 -32.45 24.02
N GLY A 11 -15.42 -32.69 22.97
CA GLY A 11 -14.27 -31.86 22.64
C GLY A 11 -14.72 -30.45 22.30
N PHE A 12 -14.36 -29.49 23.16
CA PHE A 12 -14.35 -28.08 22.81
C PHE A 12 -13.32 -27.88 21.69
N SER A 13 -13.77 -27.74 20.45
CA SER A 13 -12.92 -27.21 19.38
C SER A 13 -12.61 -25.76 19.73
N GLN A 14 -11.44 -25.52 20.33
CA GLN A 14 -10.95 -24.18 20.59
C GLN A 14 -10.70 -23.53 19.22
N PHE A 15 -11.60 -22.65 18.79
CA PHE A 15 -11.32 -21.69 17.74
C PHE A 15 -10.21 -20.79 18.26
N ILE A 16 -8.96 -21.09 17.90
CA ILE A 16 -7.86 -20.18 18.11
C ILE A 16 -8.14 -19.00 17.17
N PRO A 17 -8.42 -17.78 17.68
CA PRO A 17 -8.54 -16.63 16.81
C PRO A 17 -7.21 -16.48 16.08
N MET A 18 -7.21 -16.64 14.75
CA MET A 18 -6.05 -16.29 13.95
C MET A 18 -5.70 -14.86 14.30
N SER A 19 -4.53 -14.66 14.91
CA SER A 19 -3.97 -13.35 15.17
C SER A 19 -3.92 -12.62 13.83
N ALA A 20 -4.82 -11.67 13.62
CA ALA A 20 -4.85 -10.86 12.42
C ALA A 20 -3.60 -9.97 12.46
N HIS A 21 -2.52 -10.43 11.84
CA HIS A 21 -1.29 -9.68 11.69
C HIS A 21 -1.59 -8.39 10.93
N ALA A 22 -0.96 -7.28 11.34
CA ALA A 22 -1.07 -6.04 10.59
C ALA A 22 -0.34 -6.23 9.26
N ALA A 23 -1.03 -5.97 8.14
CA ALA A 23 -0.43 -6.02 6.81
C ALA A 23 0.79 -5.09 6.74
N ILE A 24 1.85 -5.53 6.09
CA ILE A 24 3.12 -4.82 6.01
C ILE A 24 3.24 -4.16 4.64
N VAL A 25 3.26 -2.82 4.63
CA VAL A 25 3.62 -2.05 3.44
C VAL A 25 5.13 -2.09 3.27
N GLN A 26 5.59 -2.43 2.07
CA GLN A 26 7.00 -2.59 1.73
C GLN A 26 7.40 -1.67 0.58
N THR A 27 8.71 -1.46 0.43
CA THR A 27 9.24 -0.78 -0.74
C THR A 27 9.53 -1.78 -1.87
N PHE A 28 9.54 -1.27 -3.10
CA PHE A 28 9.83 -2.03 -4.33
C PHE A 28 10.68 -1.20 -5.30
N PRO A 29 11.49 -1.82 -6.17
CA PRO A 29 12.26 -1.08 -7.18
C PRO A 29 11.33 -0.51 -8.25
N ILE A 30 11.72 0.62 -8.87
CA ILE A 30 10.90 1.27 -9.92
C ILE A 30 10.56 0.35 -11.09
N THR A 31 11.40 -0.66 -11.35
CA THR A 31 11.18 -1.65 -12.41
C THR A 31 9.87 -2.42 -12.24
N GLU A 32 9.40 -2.64 -11.01
CA GLU A 32 8.09 -3.27 -10.77
C GLU A 32 6.93 -2.45 -11.34
N ALA A 33 7.04 -1.12 -11.32
CA ALA A 33 6.06 -0.21 -11.91
C ALA A 33 6.19 -0.20 -13.44
N THR A 34 7.41 -0.01 -13.95
CA THR A 34 7.62 0.13 -15.40
C THR A 34 7.32 -1.14 -16.18
N ASP A 35 7.58 -2.32 -15.60
CA ASP A 35 7.23 -3.63 -16.21
C ASP A 35 5.71 -3.82 -16.34
N ARG A 36 4.93 -3.02 -15.60
CA ARG A 36 3.46 -2.96 -15.65
C ARG A 36 2.93 -1.80 -16.47
N GLY A 37 3.82 -1.07 -17.15
CA GLY A 37 3.48 0.11 -17.95
C GLY A 37 3.11 1.33 -17.11
N ILE A 38 3.52 1.38 -15.84
CA ILE A 38 3.36 2.55 -14.97
C ILE A 38 4.72 3.26 -14.92
N ASP A 39 4.79 4.43 -15.55
CA ASP A 39 6.04 5.17 -15.80
C ASP A 39 6.44 6.14 -14.68
N GLY A 40 5.55 6.37 -13.71
CA GLY A 40 5.78 7.30 -12.60
C GLY A 40 5.42 8.75 -12.91
N CYS A 41 4.75 9.01 -14.06
CA CYS A 41 4.26 10.33 -14.49
C CYS A 41 3.05 10.83 -13.68
N GLY A 42 3.14 10.72 -12.36
CA GLY A 42 2.10 11.13 -11.43
C GLY A 42 2.72 11.31 -10.06
N TYR A 43 2.73 10.30 -9.19
CA TYR A 43 3.51 10.28 -7.95
C TYR A 43 4.51 9.13 -7.94
N ALA A 44 5.72 9.41 -7.46
CA ALA A 44 6.71 8.40 -7.09
C ALA A 44 7.19 8.66 -5.66
N PHE A 45 6.64 7.93 -4.69
CA PHE A 45 6.97 8.09 -3.26
C PHE A 45 7.97 7.07 -2.78
N THR A 46 8.89 7.52 -1.94
CA THR A 46 9.88 6.73 -1.23
C THR A 46 9.92 7.11 0.25
N LEU A 47 10.77 6.44 1.03
CA LEU A 47 11.01 6.80 2.41
C LEU A 47 11.80 8.13 2.47
N PRO A 48 11.55 8.99 3.48
CA PRO A 48 12.20 10.29 3.56
C PRO A 48 13.74 10.25 3.59
N ALA A 49 14.32 9.17 4.12
CA ALA A 49 15.76 8.97 4.21
C ALA A 49 16.40 8.70 2.82
N ASP A 50 15.64 8.16 1.88
CA ASP A 50 16.15 7.68 0.59
C ASP A 50 15.89 8.68 -0.55
N TYR A 51 15.15 9.76 -0.31
CA TYR A 51 14.54 10.60 -1.34
C TYR A 51 15.47 11.04 -2.48
N ARG A 52 16.68 11.52 -2.18
CA ARG A 52 17.56 12.07 -3.22
C ARG A 52 18.20 11.01 -4.11
N ASP A 53 18.30 9.78 -3.63
CA ASP A 53 18.93 8.66 -4.30
C ASP A 53 17.98 7.46 -4.38
N ALA A 54 16.68 7.74 -4.48
CA ALA A 54 15.63 6.75 -4.30
C ALA A 54 15.72 5.64 -5.36
N LYS A 55 16.02 4.42 -4.90
CA LYS A 55 15.99 3.21 -5.72
C LYS A 55 14.77 2.32 -5.43
N MET A 56 14.12 2.59 -4.30
CA MET A 56 13.03 1.82 -3.74
C MET A 56 11.87 2.76 -3.42
N PHE A 57 10.67 2.37 -3.79
CA PHE A 57 9.47 3.18 -3.74
C PHE A 57 8.41 2.49 -2.90
N VAL A 58 7.64 3.28 -2.16
CA VAL A 58 6.49 2.84 -1.37
C VAL A 58 5.25 2.76 -2.26
N PHE A 59 5.13 3.70 -3.20
CA PHE A 59 3.99 3.82 -4.11
C PHE A 59 4.42 4.58 -5.35
N VAL A 60 3.99 4.11 -6.51
CA VAL A 60 4.23 4.74 -7.81
C VAL A 60 2.94 4.73 -8.62
N ASN A 61 2.60 5.83 -9.29
CA ASN A 61 1.46 5.92 -10.19
C ASN A 61 1.79 6.71 -11.47
N ASP A 62 0.93 6.58 -12.48
CA ASP A 62 0.98 7.29 -13.77
C ASP A 62 -0.21 8.27 -13.96
N GLY A 63 -0.99 8.49 -12.90
CA GLY A 63 -2.23 9.28 -12.94
C GLY A 63 -3.51 8.46 -13.17
N ASP A 64 -3.43 7.27 -13.76
CA ASP A 64 -4.61 6.40 -13.92
C ASP A 64 -4.50 5.15 -13.04
N LYS A 65 -3.29 4.63 -12.92
CA LYS A 65 -2.95 3.38 -12.24
C LYS A 65 -1.79 3.61 -11.29
N GLY A 66 -1.71 2.80 -10.26
CA GLY A 66 -0.57 2.79 -9.37
C GLY A 66 -0.29 1.40 -8.81
N ILE A 67 0.86 1.24 -8.17
CA ILE A 67 1.23 0.01 -7.49
C ILE A 67 1.72 0.26 -6.08
N VAL A 68 1.48 -0.73 -5.23
CA VAL A 68 2.00 -0.84 -3.87
C VAL A 68 2.48 -2.27 -3.62
N LYS A 69 3.46 -2.45 -2.73
CA LYS A 69 3.84 -3.77 -2.23
C LYS A 69 3.30 -3.99 -0.82
N ILE A 70 2.44 -4.99 -0.64
CA ILE A 70 1.86 -5.36 0.66
C ILE A 70 2.08 -6.85 0.88
N ASP A 71 2.62 -7.23 2.05
CA ASP A 71 2.85 -8.63 2.45
C ASP A 71 3.57 -9.47 1.38
N GLY A 72 4.56 -8.87 0.72
CA GLY A 72 5.38 -9.49 -0.32
C GLY A 72 4.81 -9.42 -1.73
N GLN A 73 3.56 -8.99 -1.90
CA GLN A 73 2.85 -8.99 -3.18
C GLN A 73 2.77 -7.58 -3.77
N ILE A 74 3.04 -7.47 -5.08
CA ILE A 74 2.77 -6.24 -5.84
C ILE A 74 1.29 -6.23 -6.20
N LEU A 75 0.61 -5.15 -5.88
CA LEU A 75 -0.83 -4.98 -6.07
C LEU A 75 -1.08 -3.76 -6.94
N ASP A 76 -1.88 -3.98 -7.98
CA ASP A 76 -2.31 -2.94 -8.91
C ASP A 76 -3.52 -2.19 -8.35
N LEU A 77 -3.46 -0.86 -8.45
CA LEU A 77 -4.48 0.08 -8.00
C LEU A 77 -4.91 0.98 -9.16
N VAL A 78 -6.10 1.57 -9.04
CA VAL A 78 -6.65 2.54 -9.99
C VAL A 78 -7.01 3.84 -9.28
N SER A 79 -6.90 4.98 -9.97
CA SER A 79 -7.30 6.29 -9.43
C SER A 79 -8.79 6.27 -9.08
N ALA A 80 -9.12 6.40 -7.80
CA ALA A 80 -10.50 6.35 -7.32
C ALA A 80 -11.32 7.58 -7.74
N ASP A 81 -10.64 8.70 -7.98
CA ASP A 81 -11.23 9.98 -8.39
C ASP A 81 -11.09 10.26 -9.89
N ASN A 82 -10.40 9.39 -10.66
CA ASN A 82 -10.01 9.61 -12.06
C ASN A 82 -9.31 10.96 -12.32
N GLN A 83 -8.61 11.52 -11.34
CA GLN A 83 -7.85 12.76 -11.48
C GLN A 83 -6.34 12.57 -11.29
N GLY A 84 -5.90 11.36 -10.95
CA GLY A 84 -4.50 10.95 -10.85
C GLY A 84 -3.68 11.55 -9.73
N LYS A 85 -4.22 12.54 -9.04
CA LYS A 85 -3.58 13.20 -7.88
C LYS A 85 -4.26 12.86 -6.55
N GLY A 86 -5.32 12.06 -6.59
CA GLY A 86 -6.07 11.66 -5.41
C GLY A 86 -5.76 10.26 -4.92
N SER A 87 -6.79 9.59 -4.43
CA SER A 87 -6.69 8.27 -3.84
C SER A 87 -6.67 7.16 -4.89
N TYR A 88 -6.07 6.03 -4.52
CA TYR A 88 -5.92 4.86 -5.38
C TYR A 88 -6.46 3.63 -4.68
N GLU A 89 -7.31 2.86 -5.36
CA GLU A 89 -7.97 1.68 -4.78
C GLU A 89 -7.70 0.39 -5.57
N SER A 90 -7.67 -0.73 -4.86
CA SER A 90 -7.68 -2.05 -5.51
C SER A 90 -9.07 -2.33 -6.08
N ARG A 91 -9.13 -3.21 -7.09
CA ARG A 91 -10.39 -3.54 -7.78
C ARG A 91 -11.48 -4.10 -6.87
N ASP A 92 -11.08 -4.85 -5.85
CA ASP A 92 -11.97 -5.43 -4.84
C ASP A 92 -12.23 -4.49 -3.65
N ARG A 93 -11.67 -3.26 -3.68
CA ARG A 93 -11.76 -2.23 -2.63
C ARG A 93 -11.25 -2.68 -1.27
N SER A 94 -10.43 -3.72 -1.22
CA SER A 94 -9.78 -4.17 0.01
C SER A 94 -8.63 -3.24 0.41
N ILE A 95 -8.07 -2.48 -0.54
CA ILE A 95 -6.95 -1.56 -0.33
C ILE A 95 -7.29 -0.18 -0.87
N LEU A 96 -6.99 0.84 -0.08
CA LEU A 96 -7.05 2.25 -0.44
C LEU A 96 -5.74 2.93 -0.02
N VAL A 97 -5.17 3.73 -0.93
CA VAL A 97 -3.98 4.55 -0.70
C VAL A 97 -4.35 6.01 -0.91
N GLU A 98 -4.16 6.83 0.13
CA GLU A 98 -4.50 8.25 0.12
C GLU A 98 -3.26 9.10 0.36
N PRO A 99 -2.76 9.80 -0.66
CA PRO A 99 -1.70 10.78 -0.49
C PRO A 99 -2.18 11.98 0.33
N GLN A 100 -1.53 12.23 1.46
CA GLN A 100 -1.69 13.46 2.25
C GLN A 100 -0.37 14.20 2.21
N VAL A 101 -0.16 14.95 1.13
CA VAL A 101 1.14 15.54 0.77
C VAL A 101 1.05 17.02 0.47
N GLN A 102 2.16 17.71 0.64
CA GLN A 102 2.37 19.09 0.23
C GLN A 102 3.30 19.11 -0.96
N ILE A 103 2.91 19.85 -2.00
CA ILE A 103 3.75 20.10 -3.18
C ILE A 103 4.76 21.18 -2.81
N GLY A 104 6.03 20.86 -2.97
CA GLY A 104 7.17 21.69 -2.63
C GLY A 104 7.84 22.31 -3.85
N GLN A 105 9.16 22.31 -3.83
CA GLN A 105 9.99 22.98 -4.82
C GLN A 105 9.86 22.30 -6.19
N LYS A 106 9.80 23.12 -7.25
CA LYS A 106 9.93 22.65 -8.63
C LYS A 106 11.37 22.21 -8.91
N GLN A 107 11.54 20.99 -9.41
CA GLN A 107 12.85 20.38 -9.70
C GLN A 107 13.22 20.44 -11.19
N GLY A 108 12.25 20.59 -12.08
CA GLY A 108 12.48 20.62 -13.52
C GLY A 108 11.26 21.11 -14.28
N MET A 109 11.24 20.93 -15.60
CA MET A 109 9.97 21.02 -16.34
C MET A 109 9.02 19.97 -15.77
N GLU A 110 7.82 20.43 -15.39
CA GLU A 110 6.70 19.64 -14.86
C GLU A 110 6.98 18.59 -13.76
N LEU A 111 8.10 18.73 -13.05
CA LEU A 111 8.46 17.91 -11.89
C LEU A 111 8.55 18.74 -10.60
N TRP A 112 7.90 18.28 -9.54
CA TRP A 112 7.89 18.91 -8.21
C TRP A 112 8.25 17.93 -7.09
N ASP A 113 8.97 18.42 -6.09
CA ASP A 113 9.13 17.70 -4.81
C ASP A 113 7.78 17.58 -4.11
N VAL A 114 7.56 16.47 -3.43
CA VAL A 114 6.42 16.27 -2.53
C VAL A 114 6.88 15.67 -1.21
N THR A 115 6.25 16.12 -0.12
CA THR A 115 6.52 15.61 1.23
C THR A 115 5.21 15.45 1.98
N GLY A 116 5.10 14.39 2.77
CA GLY A 116 3.92 14.18 3.62
C GLY A 116 3.83 12.75 4.13
N LYS A 117 2.64 12.18 4.04
CA LYS A 117 2.40 10.78 4.39
C LYS A 117 1.45 10.13 3.39
N LEU A 118 1.61 8.83 3.23
CA LEU A 118 0.60 7.97 2.63
C LEU A 118 -0.24 7.37 3.75
N VAL A 119 -1.56 7.41 3.59
CA VAL A 119 -2.50 6.69 4.45
C VAL A 119 -2.95 5.46 3.67
N PHE A 120 -2.80 4.29 4.29
CA PHE A 120 -3.24 3.01 3.74
C PHE A 120 -4.40 2.51 4.55
N THR A 121 -5.50 2.15 3.89
CA THR A 121 -6.56 1.34 4.48
C THR A 121 -6.50 -0.04 3.85
N ILE A 122 -6.17 -1.07 4.64
CA ILE A 122 -6.00 -2.46 4.17
C ILE A 122 -6.96 -3.32 4.96
N ASN A 123 -7.94 -3.93 4.28
CA ASN A 123 -9.01 -4.73 4.89
C ASN A 123 -9.69 -4.00 6.07
N GLY A 124 -9.97 -2.71 5.89
CA GLY A 124 -10.60 -1.84 6.90
C GLY A 124 -9.67 -1.39 8.04
N ARG A 125 -8.37 -1.73 8.01
CA ARG A 125 -7.38 -1.28 8.99
C ARG A 125 -6.52 -0.17 8.42
N GLN A 126 -6.43 0.93 9.16
CA GLN A 126 -5.65 2.08 8.73
C GLN A 126 -4.22 2.04 9.28
N GLN A 127 -3.26 2.36 8.43
CA GLN A 127 -1.88 2.67 8.81
C GLN A 127 -1.36 3.86 8.00
N SER A 128 -0.27 4.48 8.43
CA SER A 128 0.31 5.61 7.70
C SER A 128 1.82 5.55 7.70
N LEU A 129 2.40 5.98 6.59
CA LEU A 129 3.85 6.03 6.39
C LEU A 129 4.25 7.43 5.95
N LYS A 130 5.25 8.01 6.63
CA LYS A 130 5.86 9.27 6.16
C LYS A 130 6.60 9.00 4.86
N VAL A 131 6.43 9.89 3.89
CA VAL A 131 7.04 9.75 2.56
C VAL A 131 7.61 11.08 2.07
N LYS A 132 8.56 10.96 1.16
CA LYS A 132 8.95 12.01 0.22
C LYS A 132 8.89 11.45 -1.19
N GLY A 133 8.84 12.29 -2.20
CA GLY A 133 8.78 11.83 -3.57
C GLY A 133 8.77 12.98 -4.55
N SER A 134 8.50 12.63 -5.79
CA SER A 134 8.23 13.57 -6.86
C SER A 134 6.78 13.48 -7.32
N MET A 135 6.30 14.58 -7.91
CA MET A 135 5.06 14.63 -8.66
C MET A 135 5.31 15.19 -10.06
N GLY A 136 4.76 14.54 -11.08
CA GLY A 136 4.72 15.00 -12.47
C GLY A 136 5.69 14.28 -13.41
N CYS A 137 5.91 14.90 -14.58
CA CYS A 137 6.74 14.47 -15.70
C CYS A 137 7.70 15.61 -16.07
#